data_AF-A0A962I1T1-F1
#
_entry.id   AF-A0A962I1T1-F1
#
_cell.length_a   1.000
_cell.length_b   1.000
_cell.length_c   1.000
_cell.angle_alpha   90.00
_cell.angle_beta   90.00
_cell.angle_gamma   90.00
#
_symmetry.space_group_name_H-M   'P 1'
#
loop_
_entity.id
_entity.type
_entity.pdbx_description
1 polymer ?
#
loop_
_entity_poly.entity_id
_entity_poly.type
_entity_poly.pdbx_seq_one_letter_code
_entity_poly.pdbx_strand_id
1 'polypeptide(L)'
;TTAGALEVAFAHLERAHILGQRWLWPHWQTHWRMLGIARRRGDGREIVGQCLRLAATPVGWLLGWVPIGNTGGADVSAMRPLPVPADLAPLLPPVPWCQGLPVRLAIVLVVSSLWGLSR
;
A
#
# COMPACT_ATOMS: atom_id res chain seq x y z
N THR A 1 10.50 17.35 20.47
CA THR A 1 9.27 16.84 21.12
C THR A 1 8.90 15.50 20.50
N THR A 2 8.14 14.65 21.19
CA THR A 2 7.65 13.37 20.63
C THR A 2 6.83 13.58 19.35
N ALA A 3 6.06 14.67 19.28
CA ALA A 3 5.30 15.04 18.09
C ALA A 3 6.21 15.21 16.86
N GLY A 4 7.31 15.96 16.97
CA GLY A 4 8.26 16.15 15.86
C GLY A 4 8.92 14.84 15.39
N ALA A 5 9.22 13.93 16.32
CA ALA A 5 9.75 12.61 15.97
C ALA A 5 8.73 11.74 15.22
N LEU A 6 7.44 11.85 15.56
CA LEU A 6 6.38 11.15 14.83
C LEU A 6 6.20 11.71 13.42
N GLU A 7 6.34 13.03 13.21
CA GLU A 7 6.31 13.65 11.87
C GLU A 7 7.42 13.12 10.96
N VAL A 8 8.66 13.14 11.46
CA VAL A 8 9.80 12.58 10.72
C VAL A 8 9.58 11.09 10.42
N ALA A 9 9.10 10.32 11.38
CA ALA A 9 8.82 8.90 11.18
C ALA A 9 7.75 8.65 10.11
N PHE A 10 6.72 9.48 10.03
CA PHE A 10 5.67 9.35 9.03
C PHE A 10 6.18 9.71 7.64
N ALA A 11 6.97 10.78 7.51
CA ALA A 11 7.62 11.12 6.24
C ALA A 11 8.51 9.98 5.71
N HIS A 12 9.20 9.26 6.59
CA HIS A 12 9.93 8.05 6.19
C HIS A 12 9.01 6.91 5.75
N LEU A 13 7.85 6.74 6.38
CA LEU A 13 6.85 5.76 5.94
C LEU A 13 6.24 6.10 4.60
N GLU A 14 6.01 7.38 4.28
CA GLU A 14 5.50 7.78 2.95
C GLU A 14 6.47 7.37 1.84
N ARG A 15 7.77 7.56 2.08
CA ARG A 15 8.82 7.15 1.13
C ARG A 15 8.92 5.63 1.03
N ALA A 16 8.86 4.93 2.16
CA ALA A 16 8.83 3.46 2.19
C ALA A 16 7.57 2.90 1.50
N HIS A 17 6.44 3.60 1.61
CA HIS A 17 5.19 3.26 0.95
C HIS A 17 5.35 3.38 -0.57
N ILE A 18 5.89 4.50 -1.09
CA ILE A 18 6.18 4.67 -2.53
C ILE A 18 7.07 3.53 -3.05
N LEU A 19 8.15 3.22 -2.32
CA LEU A 19 9.05 2.11 -2.67
C LEU A 19 8.37 0.74 -2.54
N GLY A 20 7.41 0.57 -1.63
CA GLY A 20 6.75 -0.69 -1.36
C GLY A 20 5.50 -0.95 -2.19
N GLN A 21 4.95 0.05 -2.87
CA GLN A 21 3.61 0.03 -3.51
C GLN A 21 3.33 -1.21 -4.37
N ARG A 22 4.34 -1.71 -5.08
CA ARG A 22 4.18 -2.82 -6.04
C ARG A 22 4.28 -4.20 -5.40
N TRP A 23 4.67 -4.28 -4.12
CA TRP A 23 4.80 -5.51 -3.37
C TRP A 23 3.78 -5.54 -2.24
N LEU A 24 2.90 -6.56 -2.24
CA LEU A 24 1.79 -6.67 -1.29
C LEU A 24 2.24 -6.48 0.16
N TRP A 25 3.27 -7.22 0.59
CA TRP A 25 3.67 -7.24 1.98
C TRP A 25 4.32 -5.92 2.45
N PRO A 26 5.33 -5.36 1.75
CA PRO A 26 5.84 -4.01 2.06
C PRO A 26 4.75 -2.93 2.05
N HIS A 27 3.88 -2.92 1.04
CA HIS A 27 2.79 -1.95 0.94
C HIS A 27 1.84 -2.06 2.14
N TRP A 28 1.37 -3.27 2.46
CA TRP A 28 0.49 -3.50 3.59
C TRP A 28 1.15 -3.16 4.94
N GLN A 29 2.43 -3.51 5.11
CA GLN A 29 3.19 -3.18 6.31
C GLN A 29 3.36 -1.66 6.50
N THR A 30 3.54 -0.90 5.42
CA THR A 30 3.63 0.57 5.52
C THR A 30 2.33 1.18 6.05
N HIS A 31 1.17 0.75 5.54
CA HIS A 31 -0.14 1.18 6.05
C HIS A 31 -0.35 0.80 7.52
N TRP A 32 0.07 -0.41 7.92
CA TRP A 32 -0.01 -0.83 9.32
C TRP A 32 0.82 0.07 10.24
N ARG A 33 2.03 0.45 9.81
CA ARG A 33 2.90 1.36 10.57
C ARG A 33 2.37 2.79 10.59
N MET A 34 1.81 3.28 9.48
CA MET A 34 1.15 4.59 9.40
C MET A 34 -0.05 4.65 10.35
N LEU A 35 -0.87 3.59 10.40
CA LEU A 35 -1.96 3.45 11.38
C LEU A 35 -1.45 3.52 12.83
N GLY A 36 -0.31 2.87 13.10
CA GLY A 36 0.35 2.96 14.41
C GLY A 36 0.76 4.38 14.79
N ILE A 37 1.27 5.17 13.83
CA ILE A 37 1.58 6.60 14.05
C ILE A 37 0.28 7.40 14.27
N ALA A 38 -0.74 7.19 13.44
CA ALA A 38 -2.03 7.87 13.54
C ALA A 38 -2.66 7.72 14.93
N ARG A 39 -2.64 6.49 15.48
CA ARG A 39 -3.08 6.20 16.85
C ARG A 39 -2.30 6.98 17.91
N ARG A 40 -0.98 7.10 17.76
CA ARG A 40 -0.13 7.86 18.70
C ARG A 40 -0.35 9.37 18.61
N ARG A 41 -0.76 9.88 17.44
CA ARG A 41 -1.10 11.29 17.22
C ARG A 41 -2.54 11.64 17.62
N GLY A 42 -3.41 10.64 17.76
CA GLY A 42 -4.85 10.87 17.92
C GLY A 42 -5.52 11.35 16.62
N ASP A 43 -4.93 11.07 15.46
CA ASP A 43 -5.44 11.51 14.16
C ASP A 43 -6.53 10.56 13.65
N GLY A 44 -7.79 10.90 13.93
CA GLY A 44 -8.95 10.10 13.53
C GLY A 44 -9.12 9.96 12.01
N ARG A 45 -8.78 11.02 11.25
CA ARG A 45 -8.88 11.00 9.78
C ARG A 45 -7.89 9.99 9.21
N GLU A 46 -6.66 10.03 9.70
CA GLU A 46 -5.60 9.11 9.29
C GLU A 46 -5.92 7.67 9.71
N ILE A 47 -6.46 7.45 10.92
CA ILE A 47 -6.89 6.12 11.38
C ILE A 47 -7.90 5.50 10.40
N VAL A 48 -8.97 6.22 10.06
CA VAL A 48 -9.99 5.71 9.12
C VAL A 48 -9.39 5.48 7.73
N GLY A 49 -8.59 6.44 7.25
CA GLY A 49 -7.94 6.35 5.95
C GLY A 49 -7.01 5.13 5.82
N GLN A 50 -6.26 4.81 6.86
CA GLN A 50 -5.36 3.64 6.90
C GLN A 50 -6.12 2.33 7.03
N CYS A 51 -7.22 2.27 7.80
CA CYS A 51 -8.07 1.08 7.87
C CYS A 51 -8.66 0.73 6.49
N LEU A 52 -9.17 1.71 5.76
CA LEU A 52 -9.69 1.51 4.39
C LEU A 52 -8.58 1.04 3.44
N ARG A 53 -7.39 1.64 3.51
CA ARG A 53 -6.25 1.26 2.67
C ARG A 53 -5.71 -0.14 2.99
N LEU A 54 -5.69 -0.55 4.25
CA LEU A 54 -5.34 -1.93 4.65
C LEU A 54 -6.28 -2.96 4.02
N ALA A 55 -7.58 -2.65 3.93
CA ALA A 55 -8.56 -3.51 3.26
C ALA A 55 -8.44 -3.48 1.73
N ALA A 56 -8.15 -2.31 1.15
CA ALA A 56 -8.03 -2.13 -0.30
C ALA A 56 -6.72 -2.69 -0.88
N THR A 57 -5.63 -2.71 -0.11
CA THR A 57 -4.29 -3.10 -0.60
C THR A 57 -4.25 -4.52 -1.18
N PRO A 58 -4.80 -5.56 -0.52
CA PRO A 58 -4.87 -6.91 -1.11
C PRO A 58 -5.70 -6.96 -2.39
N VAL A 59 -6.80 -6.21 -2.45
CA VAL A 59 -7.68 -6.14 -3.63
C VAL A 59 -6.96 -5.49 -4.80
N GLY A 60 -6.34 -4.33 -4.60
CA GLY A 60 -5.55 -3.65 -5.64
C GLY A 60 -4.38 -4.51 -6.13
N TRP A 61 -3.70 -5.20 -5.21
CA TRP A 61 -2.63 -6.14 -5.58
C TRP A 61 -3.14 -7.29 -6.46
N LEU A 62 -4.28 -7.91 -6.12
CA LEU A 62 -4.90 -8.96 -6.93
C LEU A 62 -5.24 -8.44 -8.34
N LEU A 63 -5.75 -7.21 -8.44
CA LEU A 63 -6.04 -6.55 -9.72
C LEU A 63 -4.78 -6.09 -10.47
N GLY A 64 -3.60 -6.12 -9.85
CA GLY A 64 -2.35 -5.68 -10.47
C GLY A 64 -2.18 -4.18 -10.58
N TRP A 65 -2.92 -3.42 -9.79
CA TRP A 65 -2.99 -1.96 -9.93
C TRP A 65 -2.75 -1.25 -8.60
N VAL A 66 -1.94 -0.20 -8.65
CA VAL A 66 -1.68 0.72 -7.54
C VAL A 66 -1.41 2.14 -8.08
N PRO A 67 -1.77 3.20 -7.35
CA PRO A 67 -1.53 4.60 -7.75
C PRO A 67 -0.07 4.98 -7.48
N ILE A 68 0.80 4.72 -8.46
CA ILE A 68 2.25 4.96 -8.32
C ILE A 68 2.55 6.38 -7.82
N GLY A 69 3.47 6.46 -6.86
CA GLY A 69 3.96 7.69 -6.26
C GLY A 69 3.07 8.29 -5.17
N ASN A 70 1.86 7.76 -4.96
CA ASN A 70 1.02 8.16 -3.83
C ASN A 70 1.79 8.01 -2.50
N THR A 71 1.66 8.94 -1.56
CA THR A 71 2.41 8.89 -0.29
C THR A 71 1.77 7.95 0.75
N GLY A 72 0.50 7.60 0.58
CA GLY A 72 -0.22 6.68 1.46
C GLY A 72 -0.99 7.36 2.59
N GLY A 73 -0.74 8.65 2.86
CA GLY A 73 -1.46 9.45 3.86
C GLY A 73 -2.94 9.70 3.50
N ALA A 74 -3.78 9.96 4.50
CA ALA A 74 -5.21 10.26 4.34
C ALA A 74 -5.50 11.72 3.99
N ASP A 75 -4.48 12.57 3.94
CA ASP A 75 -4.51 13.91 3.38
C ASP A 75 -4.62 13.89 1.85
N VAL A 76 -4.10 12.84 1.20
CA VAL A 76 -4.21 12.57 -0.24
C VAL A 76 -5.30 11.53 -0.53
N SER A 77 -5.95 11.64 -1.69
CA SER A 77 -6.87 10.60 -2.19
C SER A 77 -6.13 9.27 -2.40
N ALA A 78 -6.75 8.17 -1.99
CA ALA A 78 -6.17 6.82 -2.09
C ALA A 78 -5.99 6.34 -3.54
N MET A 79 -6.63 6.97 -4.52
CA MET A 79 -6.57 6.58 -5.93
C MET A 79 -5.76 7.57 -6.78
N ARG A 80 -5.26 8.67 -6.20
CA ARG A 80 -4.53 9.71 -6.93
C ARG A 80 -3.08 9.29 -7.13
N PRO A 81 -2.58 9.09 -8.36
CA PRO A 81 -1.16 8.98 -8.62
C PRO A 81 -0.47 10.31 -8.31
N LEU A 82 0.79 10.26 -7.87
CA LEU A 82 1.60 11.44 -7.62
C LEU A 82 2.98 11.29 -8.29
N PRO A 83 3.70 12.39 -8.53
CA PRO A 83 5.08 12.31 -9.00
C PRO A 83 5.95 11.53 -8.01
N VAL A 84 6.76 10.59 -8.51
CA VAL A 84 7.76 9.90 -7.69
C VAL A 84 8.89 10.88 -7.35
N PRO A 85 9.28 11.02 -6.08
CA PRO A 85 10.45 11.82 -5.70
C PRO A 85 11.71 11.42 -6.46
N ALA A 86 12.48 12.41 -6.94
CA ALA A 86 13.63 12.18 -7.81
C ALA A 86 14.69 11.26 -7.19
N ASP A 87 14.82 11.27 -5.86
CA ASP A 87 15.75 10.41 -5.13
C ASP A 87 15.26 8.97 -4.96
N LEU A 88 13.96 8.71 -5.14
CA LEU A 88 13.38 7.36 -5.14
C LEU A 88 13.31 6.75 -6.54
N ALA A 89 13.23 7.57 -7.59
CA ALA A 89 13.08 7.09 -8.96
C ALA A 89 14.15 6.07 -9.40
N PRO A 90 15.45 6.22 -9.05
CA PRO A 90 16.49 5.24 -9.40
C PRO A 90 16.32 3.89 -8.68
N LEU A 91 15.58 3.86 -7.57
CA LEU A 91 15.36 2.67 -6.74
C LEU A 91 14.13 1.87 -7.18
N LEU A 92 13.29 2.42 -8.05
CA LEU A 92 12.11 1.74 -8.56
C LEU A 92 12.50 0.92 -9.80
N PRO A 93 12.58 -0.42 -9.70
CA PRO A 93 12.82 -1.23 -10.89
C PRO A 93 11.69 -1.02 -11.90
N PRO A 94 11.97 -1.12 -13.20
CA PRO A 94 10.92 -1.28 -14.21
C PRO A 94 10.25 -2.63 -13.97
N VAL A 95 9.22 -2.68 -13.12
CA VAL A 95 8.50 -3.92 -12.83
C VAL A 95 7.53 -4.15 -13.99
N PRO A 96 7.64 -5.24 -14.76
CA PRO A 96 6.67 -5.55 -15.80
C PRO A 96 5.30 -5.79 -15.15
N TRP A 97 4.22 -5.31 -15.75
CA TRP A 97 2.85 -5.53 -15.29
C TRP A 97 2.50 -7.02 -15.09
N CYS A 98 3.17 -7.89 -15.84
CA CYS A 98 3.04 -9.33 -15.82
C CYS A 98 3.68 -9.99 -14.59
N GLN A 99 4.56 -9.27 -13.86
CA GLN A 99 5.21 -9.82 -12.69
C GLN A 99 4.15 -10.09 -11.62
N GLY A 100 4.04 -11.36 -11.22
CA GLY A 100 3.01 -11.85 -10.30
C GLY A 100 1.66 -12.18 -10.93
N LEU A 101 1.46 -12.03 -12.24
CA LEU A 101 0.23 -12.49 -12.92
C LEU A 101 0.01 -14.01 -12.75
N PRO A 102 1.04 -14.88 -12.89
CA PRO A 102 0.86 -16.31 -12.67
C PRO A 102 0.37 -16.64 -11.25
N VAL A 103 0.90 -15.95 -10.23
CA VAL A 103 0.50 -16.13 -8.83
C VAL A 103 -0.94 -15.69 -8.62
N ARG A 104 -1.33 -14.53 -9.17
CA ARG A 104 -2.70 -14.01 -9.08
C ARG A 104 -3.71 -14.94 -9.76
N LEU A 105 -3.38 -15.45 -10.94
CA LEU A 105 -4.21 -16.43 -11.66
C LEU A 105 -4.33 -17.75 -10.88
N ALA A 106 -3.23 -18.25 -10.29
CA ALA A 106 -3.26 -19.45 -9.47
C ALA A 106 -4.20 -19.30 -8.25
N ILE A 107 -4.18 -18.15 -7.57
CA ILE A 107 -5.10 -17.86 -6.45
C ILE A 107 -6.56 -17.91 -6.92
N VAL A 108 -6.88 -17.24 -8.04
CA VAL A 108 -8.24 -17.24 -8.60
C VAL A 108 -8.69 -18.67 -8.94
N LEU A 109 -7.85 -19.46 -9.61
CA LEU A 109 -8.17 -20.83 -10.01
C LEU A 109 -8.37 -21.77 -8.80
N VAL A 110 -7.56 -21.63 -7.75
CA VAL A 110 -7.72 -22.41 -6.51
C VAL A 110 -9.04 -22.06 -5.82
N VAL A 111 -9.36 -20.77 -5.68
CA VAL A 111 -10.62 -20.31 -5.07
C VAL A 111 -11.82 -20.79 -5.88
N SER A 112 -11.79 -20.67 -7.21
CA SER A 112 -12.85 -21.15 -8.08
C SER A 112 -13.05 -22.67 -8.00
N SER A 113 -11.95 -23.44 -7.91
CA SER A 113 -12.02 -24.90 -7.77
C SER A 113 -12.64 -25.33 -6.45
N LEU A 114 -12.23 -24.71 -5.33
CA LEU A 114 -12.80 -25.01 -4.02
C LEU A 114 -14.29 -24.68 -3.94
N TRP A 115 -14.71 -23.56 -4.55
CA TRP A 115 -16.12 -23.20 -4.65
C TRP A 115 -16.90 -24.20 -5.53
N GLY A 116 -16.35 -24.60 -6.67
CA GLY A 116 -16.95 -25.59 -7.58
C GLY A 116 -17.08 -26.99 -6.99
N LEU A 117 -16.17 -27.39 -6.10
CA LEU A 117 -16.22 -28.66 -5.36
C LEU A 117 -17.22 -28.64 -4.20
N SER A 118 -17.62 -27.45 -3.75
CA SER A 118 -18.59 -27.26 -2.65
C SER A 118 -20.05 -27.11 -3.12
N ARG A 119 -20.28 -27.15 -4.45
CA ARG A 119 -21.60 -27.13 -5.08
C ARG A 119 -21.93 -28.51 -5.65
#